data_AF-A0A0C3RTH2-F1
#
_entry.id   AF-A0A0C3RTH2-F1
#
_cell.length_a   1.000
_cell.length_b   1.000
_cell.length_c   1.000
_cell.angle_alpha   90.00
_cell.angle_beta   90.00
_cell.angle_gamma   90.00
#
_symmetry.space_group_name_H-M   'P 1'
#
loop_
_entity.id
_entity.type
_entity.pdbx_description
1 polymer ?
#
loop_
_entity_poly.entity_id
_entity_poly.type
_entity_poly.pdbx_seq_one_letter_code
_entity_poly.pdbx_strand_id
1 'polypeptide(L)' 'VSVDFDSIKFSTAQPLIFASVPWPLLIPPHKVTLEDIEWGAVEAFFAAARLVVAAEEYKEFVEKAHRRFHPDKWRAR' A
#
# COMPACT_ATOMS: atom_id res chain seq x y z
N VAL A 1 -11.88 0.58 0.27
CA VAL A 1 -10.70 0.17 1.06
C VAL A 1 -9.48 1.06 0.83
N SER A 2 -9.15 1.52 -0.39
CA SER A 2 -8.01 2.46 -0.58
C SER A 2 -8.32 3.92 -0.20
N VAL A 3 -9.55 4.40 -0.34
CA VAL A 3 -9.87 5.83 -0.11
C VAL A 3 -9.84 6.23 1.37
N ASP A 4 -10.18 5.31 2.27
CA ASP A 4 -10.31 5.60 3.70
C ASP A 4 -8.95 5.79 4.38
N PHE A 5 -7.93 5.02 3.98
CA PHE A 5 -6.59 5.19 4.54
C PHE A 5 -6.01 6.59 4.29
N ASP A 6 -6.31 7.20 3.14
CA ASP A 6 -5.83 8.54 2.82
C ASP A 6 -6.57 9.63 3.60
N SER A 7 -7.73 9.37 4.19
CA SER A 7 -8.53 10.35 4.95
C SER A 7 -8.50 10.14 6.47
N ILE A 8 -8.18 8.93 6.94
CA ILE A 8 -8.09 8.63 8.37
C ILE A 8 -6.96 9.43 9.03
N LYS A 9 -7.30 10.10 10.15
CA LYS A 9 -6.33 10.62 11.12
C LYS A 9 -6.16 9.56 12.21
N PHE A 10 -4.95 9.02 12.35
CA PHE A 10 -4.70 8.03 13.38
C PHE A 10 -4.60 8.74 14.73
N SER A 11 -5.08 8.07 15.77
CA SER A 11 -5.07 8.58 17.15
C SER A 11 -5.05 7.43 18.13
N THR A 12 -4.93 7.70 19.43
CA THR A 12 -5.09 6.65 20.46
C THR A 12 -6.46 5.98 20.42
N ALA A 13 -7.51 6.66 19.95
CA ALA A 13 -8.85 6.09 19.77
C ALA A 13 -9.01 5.31 18.45
N GLN A 14 -8.18 5.61 17.45
CA GLN A 14 -8.15 4.94 16.15
C GLN A 14 -6.69 4.71 15.74
N PRO A 15 -6.01 3.74 16.37
CA PRO A 15 -4.59 3.50 16.12
C PRO A 15 -4.39 2.99 14.69
N LEU A 16 -3.24 3.34 14.11
CA LEU A 16 -2.78 2.72 12.88
C LEU A 16 -2.50 1.25 13.17
N ILE A 17 -3.34 0.36 12.68
CA ILE A 17 -3.11 -1.07 12.73
C ILE A 17 -2.67 -1.57 11.37
N PHE A 18 -1.95 -2.68 11.39
CA PHE A 18 -1.43 -3.33 10.19
C PHE A 18 -2.49 -3.54 9.09
N ALA A 19 -3.67 -4.01 9.47
CA ALA A 19 -4.79 -4.27 8.56
C ALA A 19 -5.39 -2.98 7.96
N SER A 20 -5.09 -1.81 8.51
CA SER A 20 -5.51 -0.52 7.95
C SER A 20 -4.68 -0.11 6.75
N VAL A 21 -3.47 -0.62 6.60
CA VAL A 21 -2.57 -0.26 5.50
C VAL A 21 -2.95 -1.07 4.24
N PRO A 22 -3.21 -0.42 3.09
CA PRO A 22 -3.57 -1.11 1.86
C PRO A 22 -2.31 -1.59 1.13
N TRP A 23 -1.68 -2.63 1.65
CA TRP A 23 -0.42 -3.15 1.13
C TRP A 23 -0.53 -3.56 -0.35
N PRO A 24 0.48 -3.23 -1.18
CA PRO A 24 0.49 -3.55 -2.61
C PRO A 24 0.82 -5.04 -2.81
N LEU A 25 -0.19 -5.90 -2.61
CA LEU A 25 -0.07 -7.35 -2.70
C LEU A 25 -1.07 -7.91 -3.71
N LEU A 26 -0.76 -9.07 -4.28
CA LEU A 26 -1.68 -9.83 -5.15
C LEU A 26 -2.72 -10.65 -4.34
N ILE A 27 -2.75 -10.46 -3.02
CA ILE A 27 -3.66 -11.13 -2.09
C ILE A 27 -4.77 -10.14 -1.70
N PRO A 28 -6.04 -10.56 -1.69
CA PRO A 28 -7.14 -9.71 -1.24
C PRO A 28 -6.91 -9.21 0.21
N PRO A 29 -7.15 -7.93 0.53
CA PRO A 29 -6.82 -7.36 1.86
C PRO A 29 -7.41 -8.11 3.06
N HIS A 30 -8.55 -8.79 2.90
CA HIS A 30 -9.20 -9.57 3.96
C HIS A 30 -8.54 -10.94 4.24
N LYS A 31 -7.55 -11.34 3.42
CA LYS A 31 -6.79 -12.59 3.56
C LYS A 31 -5.32 -12.36 3.90
N VAL A 32 -4.87 -11.10 3.89
CA VAL A 32 -3.46 -10.75 4.15
C VAL A 32 -3.15 -10.92 5.62
N THR A 33 -2.12 -11.68 5.93
CA THR A 33 -1.51 -11.75 7.26
C THR A 33 -0.21 -10.95 7.31
N LEU A 34 0.40 -10.84 8.49
CA LEU A 34 1.65 -10.08 8.67
C LEU A 34 2.82 -10.76 7.96
N GLU A 35 2.80 -12.08 7.90
CA GLU A 35 3.79 -12.94 7.26
C GLU A 35 3.75 -12.84 5.75
N ASP A 36 2.62 -12.46 5.15
CA ASP A 36 2.49 -12.30 3.70
C ASP A 36 3.18 -11.03 3.17
N ILE A 37 3.60 -10.12 4.07
CA ILE A 37 4.14 -8.80 3.70
C ILE A 37 5.64 -8.85 3.66
N GLU A 38 6.10 -9.51 2.61
CA GLU A 38 7.49 -9.58 2.27
C GLU A 38 7.80 -8.72 1.07
N TRP A 39 9.06 -8.30 0.96
CA TRP A 39 9.54 -7.51 -0.15
C TRP A 39 9.24 -8.16 -1.51
N GLY A 40 9.42 -9.48 -1.61
CA GLY A 40 9.14 -10.23 -2.85
C GLY A 40 7.66 -10.21 -3.25
N ALA A 41 6.73 -10.20 -2.30
CA ALA A 41 5.30 -10.12 -2.59
C ALA A 41 4.90 -8.72 -3.12
N VAL A 42 5.53 -7.68 -2.59
CA VAL A 42 5.39 -6.30 -3.07
C VAL A 42 5.96 -6.16 -4.48
N GLU A 43 7.16 -6.70 -4.73
CA GLU A 43 7.77 -6.71 -6.06
C GLU A 43 6.90 -7.46 -7.08
N ALA A 44 6.33 -8.61 -6.70
CA ALA A 44 5.45 -9.38 -7.55
C ALA A 44 4.19 -8.60 -7.96
N PHE A 45 3.61 -7.82 -7.03
CA PHE A 45 2.48 -6.95 -7.34
C PHE A 45 2.84 -5.88 -8.38
N PHE A 46 3.97 -5.17 -8.20
CA PHE A 46 4.39 -4.15 -9.16
C PHE A 46 4.81 -4.75 -10.51
N ALA A 47 5.43 -5.93 -10.52
CA ALA A 47 5.73 -6.66 -11.75
C ALA A 47 4.44 -7.01 -12.52
N ALA A 48 3.41 -7.49 -11.82
CA ALA A 48 2.11 -7.77 -12.44
C ALA A 48 1.43 -6.49 -12.95
N ALA A 49 1.44 -5.41 -12.15
CA ALA A 49 0.88 -4.11 -12.54
C ALA A 49 1.54 -3.56 -13.81
N ARG A 50 2.86 -3.72 -13.96
CA ARG A 50 3.61 -3.27 -15.15
C ARG A 50 3.14 -3.94 -16.45
N LEU A 51 2.58 -5.14 -16.39
CA LEU A 51 2.10 -5.88 -17.56
C LEU A 51 0.73 -5.40 -18.04
N VAL A 52 -0.06 -4.77 -17.17
CA VAL A 52 -1.46 -4.40 -17.45
C VAL A 52 -1.69 -2.89 -17.51
N VAL A 53 -0.76 -2.09 -16.99
CA VAL A 53 -0.82 -0.62 -16.99
C VAL A 53 0.11 -0.07 -18.07
N ALA A 54 -0.30 0.97 -18.79
CA ALA A 54 0.55 1.64 -19.77
C ALA A 54 1.83 2.18 -19.11
N ALA A 55 2.94 2.25 -19.85
CA ALA A 55 4.24 2.59 -19.27
C ALA A 55 4.27 3.96 -18.55
N GLU A 56 3.59 4.97 -19.11
CA GLU A 56 3.49 6.30 -18.50
C GLU A 56 2.66 6.29 -17.21
N GLU A 57 1.50 5.63 -17.25
CA GLU A 57 0.62 5.46 -16.09
C GLU A 57 1.27 4.62 -14.98
N TYR A 58 2.07 3.62 -15.35
CA TYR A 58 2.79 2.76 -14.41
C TYR A 58 3.83 3.56 -13.63
N LYS A 59 4.55 4.47 -14.31
CA LYS A 59 5.51 5.36 -13.64
C LYS A 59 4.80 6.23 -12.60
N GLU A 60 3.70 6.87 -12.98
CA GLU A 60 2.92 7.66 -12.02
C GLU A 60 2.39 6.82 -10.85
N PHE A 61 1.95 5.60 -11.14
CA PHE A 61 1.45 4.67 -10.14
C PHE A 61 2.52 4.33 -9.10
N VAL A 62 3.74 3.98 -9.54
CA VAL A 62 4.88 3.70 -8.65
C VAL A 62 5.24 4.93 -7.82
N GLU A 63 5.28 6.13 -8.41
CA GLU A 63 5.56 7.36 -7.68
C GLU A 63 4.49 7.69 -6.62
N LYS A 64 3.21 7.44 -6.93
CA LYS A 64 2.10 7.62 -5.98
C LYS A 64 2.21 6.60 -4.85
N ALA A 65 2.51 5.34 -5.15
CA ALA A 65 2.71 4.31 -4.15
C ALA A 65 3.89 4.64 -3.23
N HIS A 66 5.08 4.93 -3.75
CA HIS A 66 6.25 5.30 -2.94
C HIS A 66 5.96 6.47 -2.00
N ARG A 67 5.27 7.52 -2.48
CA ARG A 67 4.88 8.64 -1.62
C ARG A 67 3.87 8.24 -0.55
N ARG A 68 2.95 7.35 -0.86
CA ARG A 68 1.88 6.91 0.04
C ARG A 68 2.42 5.99 1.15
N PHE A 69 3.39 5.14 0.83
CA PHE A 69 4.03 4.20 1.76
C PHE A 69 5.37 4.75 2.33
N HIS A 70 5.65 6.05 2.17
CA HIS A 70 6.89 6.66 2.67
C HIS A 70 6.89 6.69 4.22
N PRO A 71 7.92 6.16 4.89
CA PRO A 71 7.97 6.08 6.36
C PRO A 71 7.75 7.41 7.08
N ASP A 72 8.22 8.52 6.50
CA ASP A 72 8.05 9.85 7.10
C ASP A 72 6.61 10.37 7.04
N LYS A 73 5.84 9.99 6.01
CA LYS A 73 4.41 10.34 5.96
C LYS A 73 3.59 9.55 6.97
N TRP A 74 4.05 8.36 7.34
CA TRP A 74 3.39 7.53 8.35
C TRP A 74 3.72 7.99 9.77
N ARG A 75 4.96 8.43 10.00
CA ARG A 75 5.38 9.01 11.29
C ARG A 75 4.69 10.32 11.62
N ALA A 76 4.25 11.08 10.62
CA ALA A 76 3.59 12.37 10.80
C ALA A 76 2.05 12.29 10.89
N ARG A 77 1.47 11.08 10.89
CA ARG A 77 0.01 10.86 10.87
C ARG A 77 -0.52 10.18 12.11
#